data_AF-A0A2P7BGN5-F1
#
_entry.id   AF-A0A2P7BGN5-F1
#
_cell.length_a   1.000
_cell.length_b   1.000
_cell.length_c   1.000
_cell.angle_alpha   90.00
_cell.angle_beta   90.00
_cell.angle_gamma   90.00
#
_symmetry.space_group_name_H-M   'P 1'
#
loop_
_entity.id
_entity.type
_entity.pdbx_description
1 polymer ?
#
loop_
_entity_poly.entity_id
_entity_poly.type
_entity_poly.pdbx_seq_one_letter_code
_entity_poly.pdbx_strand_id
1 'polypeptide(L)'
;MRRAFFSALVQQFRVVWPILSGVLLVMVGCGLIIGQIEDWRLLDALYFTFVTGLTIGYGDLTPEHHSSRVLAILIGFAGIVLTGLVAAMSVQALRATDENHG
;
A
#
# COMPACT_ATOMS: atom_id res chain seq x y z
N MET A 1 28.14 -6.06 -20.54
CA MET A 1 27.86 -6.70 -19.24
C MET A 1 27.28 -5.74 -18.19
N ARG A 2 27.96 -4.64 -17.77
CA ARG A 2 27.43 -3.69 -16.75
C ARG A 2 26.07 -3.03 -17.09
N ARG A 3 25.78 -2.77 -18.37
CA ARG A 3 24.51 -2.13 -18.81
C ARG A 3 23.30 -3.06 -18.81
N ALA A 4 23.50 -4.36 -19.06
CA ALA A 4 22.43 -5.37 -19.05
C ALA A 4 21.96 -5.69 -17.61
N PHE A 5 22.90 -5.70 -16.67
CA PHE A 5 22.63 -5.80 -15.24
C PHE A 5 21.83 -4.58 -14.73
N PHE A 6 22.25 -3.37 -15.12
CA PHE A 6 21.54 -2.14 -14.75
C PHE A 6 20.13 -2.06 -15.36
N SER A 7 19.94 -2.55 -16.59
CA SER A 7 18.60 -2.58 -17.21
C SER A 7 17.68 -3.59 -16.53
N ALA A 8 18.18 -4.75 -16.08
CA ALA A 8 17.39 -5.73 -15.35
C ALA A 8 16.95 -5.20 -13.97
N LEU A 9 17.85 -4.54 -13.23
CA LEU A 9 17.52 -3.88 -11.95
C LEU A 9 16.48 -2.77 -12.12
N VAL A 10 16.66 -1.92 -13.13
CA VAL A 10 15.71 -0.84 -13.41
C VAL A 10 14.37 -1.41 -13.89
N GLN A 11 14.36 -2.52 -14.62
CA GLN A 11 13.12 -3.16 -15.09
C GLN A 11 12.32 -3.79 -13.94
N GLN A 12 12.99 -4.45 -12.98
CA GLN A 12 12.35 -4.99 -11.77
C GLN A 12 11.71 -3.86 -10.95
N PHE A 13 12.43 -2.75 -10.75
CA PHE A 13 11.93 -1.59 -10.02
C PHE A 13 10.81 -0.85 -10.76
N ARG A 14 10.90 -0.78 -12.10
CA ARG A 14 9.97 -0.03 -12.95
C ARG A 14 8.58 -0.65 -13.07
N VAL A 15 8.43 -1.96 -12.84
CA VAL A 15 7.12 -2.62 -12.81
C VAL A 15 6.49 -2.55 -11.42
N VAL A 16 7.29 -2.65 -10.37
CA VAL A 16 6.78 -2.68 -8.99
C VAL A 16 6.35 -1.29 -8.52
N TRP A 17 7.11 -0.27 -8.88
CA TRP A 17 6.81 1.12 -8.54
C TRP A 17 5.39 1.58 -8.93
N PRO A 18 4.92 1.41 -10.18
CA PRO A 18 3.58 1.81 -10.56
C PRO A 18 2.49 1.00 -9.83
N ILE A 19 2.71 -0.29 -9.57
CA ILE A 19 1.75 -1.13 -8.83
C ILE A 19 1.61 -0.61 -7.39
N LEU A 20 2.72 -0.41 -6.68
CA LEU A 20 2.70 0.15 -5.33
C LEU A 20 2.05 1.53 -5.30
N SER A 21 2.39 2.40 -6.25
CA SER A 21 1.79 3.74 -6.34
C SER A 21 0.30 3.69 -6.63
N GLY A 22 -0.16 2.74 -7.46
CA GLY A 22 -1.57 2.56 -7.78
C GLY A 22 -2.37 2.08 -6.57
N VAL A 23 -1.85 1.09 -5.84
CA VAL A 23 -2.47 0.61 -4.60
C VAL A 23 -2.54 1.71 -3.55
N LEU A 24 -1.44 2.45 -3.35
CA LEU A 24 -1.40 3.58 -2.42
C LEU A 24 -2.39 4.68 -2.81
N LEU A 25 -2.49 5.00 -4.11
CA LEU A 25 -3.41 6.02 -4.61
C LEU A 25 -4.87 5.61 -4.41
N VAL A 26 -5.21 4.33 -4.61
CA VAL A 26 -6.55 3.80 -4.31
C VAL A 26 -6.85 3.92 -2.81
N MET A 27 -5.92 3.53 -1.95
CA MET A 27 -6.10 3.63 -0.50
C MET A 27 -6.35 5.08 -0.06
N VAL A 28 -5.46 6.00 -0.45
CA VAL A 28 -5.59 7.42 -0.11
C VAL A 28 -6.85 8.01 -0.72
N GLY A 29 -7.18 7.69 -1.98
CA GLY A 29 -8.40 8.15 -2.63
C GLY A 29 -9.67 7.72 -1.89
N CYS A 30 -9.79 6.44 -1.54
CA CYS A 30 -10.91 5.93 -0.73
C CYS A 30 -10.94 6.57 0.65
N GLY A 31 -9.77 6.75 1.28
CA GLY A 31 -9.59 7.40 2.56
C GLY A 31 -10.10 8.84 2.61
N LEU A 32 -9.75 9.63 1.59
CA LEU A 32 -10.22 11.00 1.45
C LEU A 32 -11.73 11.05 1.23
N ILE A 33 -12.29 10.13 0.42
CA ILE A 33 -13.74 10.04 0.23
C ILE A 33 -14.46 9.72 1.55
N ILE A 34 -13.95 8.76 2.33
CA ILE A 34 -14.47 8.46 3.67
C ILE A 34 -14.41 9.71 4.56
N GLY A 35 -13.26 10.40 4.57
CA GLY A 35 -13.11 11.62 5.35
C GLY A 35 -14.11 12.71 4.98
N GLN A 36 -14.49 12.82 3.70
CA GLN A 36 -15.55 13.74 3.27
C GLN A 36 -16.95 13.29 3.65
N ILE A 37 -17.22 11.97 3.69
CA ILE A 37 -18.54 11.44 4.07
C ILE A 37 -18.75 11.52 5.58
N GLU A 38 -17.71 11.27 6.37
CA GLU A 38 -17.74 11.26 7.84
C GLU A 38 -17.39 12.61 8.47
N ASP A 39 -17.24 13.68 7.65
CA ASP A 39 -16.82 15.02 8.08
C ASP A 39 -15.53 15.05 8.93
N TRP A 40 -14.60 14.13 8.64
CA TRP A 40 -13.30 14.07 9.30
C TRP A 40 -12.31 15.09 8.73
N ARG A 41 -11.38 15.53 9.58
CA ARG A 41 -10.27 16.37 9.12
C ARG A 41 -9.37 15.55 8.19
N LEU A 42 -8.68 16.22 7.28
CA LEU A 42 -7.76 15.58 6.33
C LEU A 42 -6.75 14.62 7.00
N LEU A 43 -6.19 15.05 8.15
CA LEU A 43 -5.24 14.24 8.90
C LEU A 43 -5.88 13.00 9.52
N ASP A 44 -7.11 13.11 10.02
CA ASP A 44 -7.86 12.00 10.62
C ASP A 44 -8.25 10.97 9.55
N ALA A 45 -8.65 11.44 8.37
CA ALA A 45 -8.92 10.59 7.21
C ALA A 45 -7.67 9.84 6.72
N LEU A 46 -6.53 10.52 6.61
CA LEU A 46 -5.26 9.89 6.25
C LEU A 46 -4.80 8.91 7.33
N TYR A 47 -4.92 9.28 8.60
CA TYR A 47 -4.62 8.42 9.74
C TYR A 47 -5.45 7.13 9.69
N PHE A 48 -6.78 7.24 9.56
CA PHE A 48 -7.67 6.09 9.40
C PHE A 48 -7.24 5.21 8.22
N THR A 49 -6.93 5.83 7.07
CA THR A 49 -6.52 5.11 5.86
C THR A 49 -5.27 4.26 6.08
N PHE A 50 -4.23 4.83 6.70
CA PHE A 50 -2.99 4.11 6.97
C PHE A 50 -3.16 3.09 8.09
N VAL A 51 -3.90 3.41 9.16
CA VAL A 51 -4.14 2.49 10.27
C VAL A 51 -4.95 1.27 9.81
N THR A 52 -6.00 1.47 9.03
CA THR A 52 -6.81 0.39 8.46
C THR A 52 -6.04 -0.36 7.38
N GLY A 53 -5.37 0.37 6.48
CA GLY A 53 -4.63 -0.19 5.36
C GLY A 53 -3.39 -0.98 5.75
N LEU A 54 -2.64 -0.53 6.75
CA LEU A 54 -1.53 -1.28 7.32
C LEU A 54 -2.00 -2.35 8.31
N THR A 55 -3.31 -2.59 8.41
CA THR A 55 -3.93 -3.61 9.26
C THR A 55 -3.63 -3.42 10.75
N ILE A 56 -3.34 -2.19 11.19
CA ILE A 56 -3.12 -1.84 12.59
C ILE A 56 -4.46 -1.83 13.34
N GLY A 57 -5.46 -1.13 12.77
CA GLY A 57 -6.85 -1.20 13.21
C GLY A 57 -7.12 -0.79 14.66
N TYR A 58 -6.61 0.36 15.11
CA TYR A 58 -6.82 0.85 16.49
C TYR A 58 -8.30 1.01 16.88
N GLY A 59 -9.17 1.33 15.91
CA GLY A 59 -10.62 1.44 16.13
C GLY A 59 -11.07 2.71 16.85
N ASP A 60 -10.18 3.69 16.98
CA ASP A 60 -10.44 5.02 17.51
C ASP A 60 -11.23 5.90 16.51
N LEU A 61 -10.96 5.75 15.21
CA LEU A 61 -11.80 6.26 14.14
C LEU A 61 -12.51 5.10 13.44
N THR A 62 -13.83 5.17 13.37
CA THR A 62 -14.64 4.15 12.69
C THR A 62 -15.74 4.78 11.84
N PRO A 63 -15.96 4.32 10.61
CA PRO A 63 -16.99 4.87 9.72
C PRO A 63 -18.41 4.51 10.21
N GLU A 64 -19.25 5.52 10.36
CA GLU A 64 -20.65 5.35 10.76
C GLU A 64 -21.54 5.07 9.54
N HIS A 65 -21.28 5.71 8.41
CA HIS A 65 -22.07 5.54 7.20
C HIS A 65 -21.82 4.22 6.49
N HIS A 66 -22.89 3.64 5.92
CA HIS A 66 -22.81 2.38 5.17
C HIS A 66 -21.86 2.47 3.98
N SER A 67 -21.87 3.57 3.24
CA SER A 67 -20.95 3.83 2.12
C SER A 67 -19.49 3.84 2.56
N SER A 68 -19.18 4.52 3.68
CA SER A 68 -17.84 4.60 4.23
C SER A 68 -17.32 3.25 4.72
N ARG A 69 -18.20 2.41 5.28
CA ARG A 69 -17.86 1.03 5.68
C ARG A 69 -17.45 0.17 4.48
N VAL A 70 -18.17 0.27 3.37
CA VAL A 70 -17.81 -0.44 2.14
C VAL A 70 -16.46 0.02 1.61
N LEU A 71 -16.19 1.34 1.63
CA LEU A 71 -14.89 1.88 1.23
C LEU A 71 -13.76 1.45 2.18
N ALA A 72 -14.02 1.38 3.49
CA ALA A 72 -13.04 0.91 4.48
C ALA A 72 -12.64 -0.56 4.25
N ILE A 73 -13.59 -1.41 3.83
CA ILE A 73 -13.31 -2.80 3.44
C ILE A 73 -12.38 -2.83 2.23
N LEU A 74 -12.60 -1.97 1.22
CA LEU A 74 -11.72 -1.88 0.05
C LEU A 74 -10.30 -1.44 0.44
N ILE A 75 -10.18 -0.48 1.37
CA ILE A 75 -8.87 -0.06 1.93
C ILE A 75 -8.17 -1.22 2.61
N GLY A 76 -8.89 -2.05 3.38
CA GLY A 76 -8.33 -3.24 4.02
C GLY A 76 -7.77 -4.25 3.01
N PHE A 77 -8.52 -4.56 1.95
CA PHE A 77 -8.04 -5.45 0.88
C PHE A 77 -6.82 -4.88 0.15
N ALA A 78 -6.86 -3.60 -0.22
CA ALA A 78 -5.73 -2.92 -0.84
C ALA A 78 -4.48 -2.94 0.06
N GLY A 79 -4.69 -2.76 1.36
CA GLY A 79 -3.68 -2.85 2.41
C GLY A 79 -2.99 -4.22 2.49
N ILE A 80 -3.76 -5.30 2.47
CA ILE A 80 -3.21 -6.67 2.45
C ILE A 80 -2.37 -6.92 1.19
N VAL A 81 -2.83 -6.43 0.03
CA VAL A 81 -2.04 -6.52 -1.21
C VAL A 81 -0.74 -5.72 -1.09
N LEU A 82 -0.79 -4.51 -0.53
CA LEU A 82 0.38 -3.66 -0.31
C LEU A 82 1.42 -4.36 0.57
N THR A 83 1.01 -4.85 1.75
CA THR A 83 1.94 -5.52 2.69
C THR A 83 2.50 -6.82 2.11
N GLY A 84 1.69 -7.59 1.37
CA GLY A 84 2.13 -8.79 0.66
C GLY A 84 3.17 -8.50 -0.43
N LEU A 85 2.97 -7.44 -1.23
CA LEU A 85 3.93 -7.01 -2.25
C LEU A 85 5.26 -6.58 -1.62
N VAL A 86 5.20 -5.79 -0.53
CA VAL A 86 6.39 -5.34 0.19
C VAL A 86 7.15 -6.54 0.77
N ALA A 87 6.46 -7.52 1.37
CA ALA A 87 7.09 -8.73 1.87
C ALA A 87 7.77 -9.54 0.75
N ALA A 88 7.09 -9.73 -0.38
CA ALA A 88 7.63 -10.45 -1.53
C ALA A 88 8.87 -9.76 -2.13
N MET A 89 8.91 -8.42 -2.15
CA MET A 89 10.08 -7.66 -2.57
C MET A 89 11.26 -7.88 -1.61
N SER A 90 11.02 -7.79 -0.31
CA SER A 90 12.06 -8.00 0.69
C SER A 90 12.72 -9.37 0.53
N VAL A 91 11.92 -10.42 0.30
CA VAL A 91 12.44 -11.78 0.06
C VAL A 91 13.25 -11.85 -1.24
N GLN A 92 12.78 -11.24 -2.33
CA GLN A 92 13.52 -11.22 -3.60
C GLN A 92 14.85 -10.46 -3.49
N ALA A 93 14.87 -9.35 -2.75
CA ALA A 93 16.07 -8.57 -2.51
C ALA A 93 17.11 -9.35 -1.68
N LEU A 94 16.65 -10.11 -0.68
CA LEU A 94 17.51 -10.99 0.12
C LEU A 94 18.10 -12.11 -0.75
N ARG A 95 17.27 -12.80 -1.54
CA ARG A 95 17.72 -13.87 -2.46
C ARG A 95 18.74 -13.38 -3.48
N ALA A 96 18.52 -12.19 -4.05
CA ALA A 96 19.47 -11.58 -4.98
C ALA A 96 20.83 -11.22 -4.33
N THR A 97 20.88 -11.08 -3.00
CA THR A 97 22.12 -10.87 -2.26
C THR A 97 22.84 -12.19 -1.98
N ASP A 98 22.11 -13.25 -1.64
CA ASP A 98 22.66 -14.59 -1.39
C ASP A 98 23.26 -15.22 -2.67
N GLU A 99 22.58 -15.10 -3.82
CA GLU A 99 23.06 -15.61 -5.11
C GLU A 99 24.35 -14.92 -5.61
N ASN A 100 24.68 -13.74 -5.10
CA ASN A 100 25.86 -12.97 -5.52
C ASN A 100 27.12 -13.31 -4.69
N HIS A 101 26.98 -14.09 -3.62
CA HIS A 101 28.07 -14.49 -2.72
C HIS A 101 28.39 -16.00 -2.75
N GLY A 102 27.79 -16.78 -3.66
CA GLY A 102 28.10 -18.20 -3.91
C GLY A 102 28.72 -18.43 -5.27
#